data_AF-A0A915EXH8-F1
#
_entry.id   AF-A0A915EXH8-F1
#
_cell.length_a   1.000
_cell.length_b   1.000
_cell.length_c   1.000
_cell.angle_alpha   90.00
_cell.angle_beta   90.00
_cell.angle_gamma   90.00
#
_symmetry.space_group_name_H-M   'P 1'
#
loop_
_entity.id
_entity.type
_entity.pdbx_description
1 polymer ?
#
loop_
_entity_poly.entity_id
_entity_poly.type
_entity_poly.pdbx_seq_one_letter_code
_entity_poly.pdbx_strand_id
1 'polypeptide(L)'
;MQLSDHHISACKPATRGLEEAHKQSTRATAIPREFGDAYDTINLTDWRTVEETTRANKMAVYQQAMCATDYLRSKVHYRPVVGIISGSGLDSITDLVENPRMVRYNDIPGFPDSEVNGNEGKFIFGEIGGKHVVVVQRRLRTYEGNDYSVMSTPIRVIRLLGAKYLFVTTTAGGLNPQFKVGDLVVVKDHVDFSSLVGHNPLTGPHDPRFGDRFPALLGTYDRLLRDLAAKSMRELRLQAEMLEGVYFHIAGPAYETPATARMLQLLGCDVMGMSLTQEVLVAKHQNMKVFALCLITNKVTTDSSSIDNHNHATELQVAKTKAPLVGRLIERIILNTSTNVKRSLSGRTSASGACEKKEGVEDVVCSSSHATTVSFYNAAIEGVKG
;
A
#
# COMPACT_ATOMS: atom_id res chain seq x y z
N MET A 1 -33.04 3.13 -1.16
CA MET A 1 -32.82 4.29 -2.04
C MET A 1 -32.23 3.77 -3.33
N GLN A 2 -33.04 3.62 -4.38
CA GLN A 2 -32.62 3.10 -5.68
C GLN A 2 -31.72 4.14 -6.37
N LEU A 3 -30.47 3.79 -6.64
CA LEU A 3 -29.63 4.57 -7.55
C LEU A 3 -30.13 4.28 -8.97
N SER A 4 -30.56 5.33 -9.70
CA SER A 4 -31.10 5.21 -11.06
C SER A 4 -30.04 4.71 -12.03
N ASP A 5 -30.41 3.81 -12.95
CA ASP A 5 -29.57 3.20 -13.99
C ASP A 5 -28.76 4.22 -14.84
N HIS A 6 -29.16 5.48 -14.86
CA HIS A 6 -28.42 6.59 -15.49
C HIS A 6 -27.00 6.80 -14.93
N HIS A 7 -26.78 6.60 -13.63
CA HIS A 7 -25.45 6.85 -13.03
C HIS A 7 -24.43 5.76 -13.40
N ILE A 8 -24.88 4.51 -13.58
CA ILE A 8 -24.03 3.38 -13.98
C ILE A 8 -23.70 3.46 -15.48
N SER A 9 -24.61 3.99 -16.30
CA SER A 9 -24.38 4.22 -17.74
C SER A 9 -23.23 5.19 -18.01
N ALA A 10 -23.11 6.25 -17.19
CA ALA A 10 -22.03 7.25 -17.27
C ALA A 10 -20.64 6.72 -16.84
N CYS A 11 -20.57 5.50 -16.31
CA CYS A 11 -19.34 4.86 -15.84
C CYS A 11 -18.71 3.89 -16.85
N LYS A 12 -19.27 3.75 -18.07
CA LYS A 12 -18.65 2.95 -19.13
C LYS A 12 -17.52 3.76 -19.80
N PRO A 13 -16.28 3.24 -19.86
CA PRO A 13 -15.26 3.87 -20.70
C PRO A 13 -15.72 3.77 -22.18
N ALA A 14 -15.48 4.83 -22.95
CA ALA A 14 -15.73 4.86 -24.39
C ALA A 14 -14.68 4.01 -25.12
N THR A 15 -14.68 2.69 -24.93
CA THR A 15 -13.71 1.77 -25.56
C THR A 15 -14.06 1.45 -27.01
N ARG A 16 -15.27 1.76 -27.48
CA ARG A 16 -15.70 1.42 -28.84
C ARG A 16 -15.09 2.26 -29.97
N GLY A 17 -14.52 3.44 -29.67
CA GLY A 17 -13.94 4.32 -30.70
C GLY A 17 -12.46 4.04 -31.03
N LEU A 18 -11.71 3.41 -30.12
CA LEU A 18 -10.26 3.21 -30.29
C LEU A 18 -9.93 1.98 -31.14
N GLU A 19 -10.73 0.92 -31.09
CA GLU A 19 -10.51 -0.28 -31.92
C GLU A 19 -10.83 -0.03 -33.40
N GLU A 20 -11.80 0.82 -33.74
CA GLU A 20 -12.10 1.18 -35.14
C GLU A 20 -11.02 2.08 -35.74
N ALA A 21 -10.48 3.03 -34.95
CA ALA A 21 -9.37 3.89 -35.37
C ALA A 21 -8.08 3.09 -35.63
N HIS A 22 -7.82 2.04 -34.84
CA HIS A 22 -6.62 1.21 -35.02
C HIS A 22 -6.74 0.22 -36.20
N LYS A 23 -7.95 -0.29 -36.47
CA LYS A 23 -8.22 -1.15 -37.63
C LYS A 23 -8.20 -0.40 -38.97
N GLN A 24 -8.52 0.89 -38.99
CA GLN A 24 -8.41 1.72 -40.20
C GLN A 24 -6.96 2.08 -40.55
N SER A 25 -6.04 2.04 -39.58
CA SER A 25 -4.62 2.40 -39.78
C SER A 25 -3.75 1.28 -40.39
N THR A 26 -4.22 0.03 -40.47
CA THR A 26 -3.36 -1.14 -40.80
C THR A 26 -3.68 -1.82 -42.13
N ARG A 27 -4.49 -1.22 -43.00
CA ARG A 27 -4.64 -1.69 -44.39
C ARG A 27 -3.58 -1.06 -45.29
N ALA A 28 -2.36 -1.62 -45.22
CA ALA A 28 -1.30 -1.30 -46.16
C ALA A 28 -1.66 -1.84 -47.56
N THR A 29 -2.00 -0.94 -48.47
CA THR A 29 -2.11 -1.22 -49.91
C THR A 29 -0.94 -0.56 -50.61
N ALA A 30 -0.31 -1.29 -51.52
CA ALA A 30 0.92 -0.94 -52.23
C ALA A 30 0.92 0.49 -52.79
N ILE A 31 2.07 1.15 -52.71
CA ILE A 31 2.33 2.51 -53.20
C ILE A 31 2.65 2.46 -54.71
N PRO A 32 1.91 3.16 -55.58
CA PRO A 32 2.45 3.68 -56.83
C PRO A 32 2.85 5.15 -56.64
N ARG A 33 4.05 5.49 -57.09
CA ARG A 33 4.57 6.86 -57.19
C ARG A 33 3.85 7.60 -58.32
N GLU A 34 3.02 8.59 -58.03
CA GLU A 34 2.82 9.78 -58.89
C GLU A 34 2.43 11.00 -58.03
N PHE A 35 3.02 12.15 -58.38
CA PHE A 35 2.83 13.46 -57.76
C PHE A 35 1.44 14.04 -58.11
N GLY A 36 0.76 14.66 -57.14
CA GLY A 36 -0.43 15.49 -57.42
C GLY A 36 -1.32 15.75 -56.21
N ASP A 37 -1.12 16.91 -55.59
CA ASP A 37 -2.04 17.76 -54.80
C ASP A 37 -3.37 17.16 -54.32
N ALA A 38 -3.42 16.80 -53.02
CA ALA A 38 -4.55 17.01 -52.09
C ALA A 38 -4.22 16.39 -50.73
N TYR A 39 -3.31 17.01 -49.97
CA TYR A 39 -3.28 16.79 -48.52
C TYR A 39 -3.99 17.98 -47.88
N ASP A 40 -5.26 17.76 -47.49
CA ASP A 40 -5.86 18.55 -46.42
C ASP A 40 -4.93 18.43 -45.21
N THR A 41 -4.29 19.55 -44.90
CA THR A 41 -3.41 19.72 -43.75
C THR A 41 -4.19 19.37 -42.50
N ILE A 42 -3.88 18.25 -41.86
CA ILE A 42 -4.12 18.10 -40.42
C ILE A 42 -3.26 19.19 -39.78
N ASN A 43 -3.93 20.25 -39.33
CA ASN A 43 -3.28 21.39 -38.72
C ASN A 43 -2.74 20.95 -37.35
N LEU A 44 -1.47 20.51 -37.33
CA LEU A 44 -0.71 20.08 -36.15
C LEU A 44 -0.36 21.25 -35.20
N THR A 45 -0.95 22.44 -35.39
CA THR A 45 -0.63 23.63 -34.59
C THR A 45 -1.24 23.64 -33.20
N ASP A 46 -2.11 22.69 -32.87
CA ASP A 46 -2.78 22.69 -31.57
C ASP A 46 -2.55 21.40 -30.79
N TRP A 47 -1.29 21.16 -30.42
CA TRP A 47 -0.91 20.13 -29.46
C TRP A 47 -1.67 20.25 -28.13
N ARG A 48 -2.16 21.45 -27.78
CA ARG A 48 -3.02 21.66 -26.60
C ARG A 48 -4.39 21.03 -26.79
N THR A 49 -5.01 21.12 -27.97
CA THR A 49 -6.30 20.43 -28.21
C THR A 49 -6.20 18.90 -28.17
N VAL A 50 -5.08 18.30 -28.61
CA VAL A 50 -4.89 16.83 -28.48
C VAL A 50 -4.71 16.44 -27.02
N GLU A 51 -3.91 17.19 -26.26
CA GLU A 51 -3.80 16.99 -24.80
C GLU A 51 -5.14 17.23 -24.10
N GLU A 52 -5.86 18.31 -24.41
CA GLU A 52 -7.14 18.69 -23.81
C GLU A 52 -8.24 17.69 -24.15
N THR A 53 -8.28 17.13 -25.36
CA THR A 53 -9.24 16.08 -25.74
C THR A 53 -8.91 14.76 -25.03
N THR A 54 -7.62 14.45 -24.85
CA THR A 54 -7.15 13.29 -24.07
C THR A 54 -7.40 13.48 -22.55
N ARG A 55 -7.36 14.73 -22.07
CA ARG A 55 -7.62 15.14 -20.68
C ARG A 55 -9.12 15.22 -20.37
N ALA A 56 -9.93 15.61 -21.34
CA ALA A 56 -11.40 15.64 -21.26
C ALA A 56 -12.02 14.25 -21.33
N ASN A 57 -11.38 13.29 -22.00
CA ASN A 57 -11.84 11.89 -22.08
C ASN A 57 -11.33 10.98 -20.95
N LYS A 58 -10.38 11.42 -20.11
CA LYS A 58 -10.03 10.69 -18.89
C LYS A 58 -10.96 11.15 -17.76
N MET A 59 -11.87 10.27 -17.34
CA MET A 59 -12.64 10.48 -16.12
C MET A 59 -11.69 10.82 -14.98
N ALA A 60 -12.02 11.85 -14.21
CA ALA A 60 -11.25 12.19 -13.01
C ALA A 60 -11.14 10.94 -12.12
N VAL A 61 -9.95 10.70 -11.59
CA VAL A 61 -9.62 9.55 -10.74
C VAL A 61 -10.66 9.29 -9.65
N TYR A 62 -11.16 10.35 -9.02
CA TYR A 62 -12.21 10.25 -8.01
C TYR A 62 -13.51 9.69 -8.58
N GLN A 63 -13.93 10.16 -9.75
CA GLN A 63 -15.14 9.68 -10.40
C GLN A 63 -15.02 8.21 -10.80
N GLN A 64 -13.84 7.78 -11.29
CA GLN A 64 -13.58 6.37 -11.58
C GLN A 64 -13.68 5.50 -10.32
N ALA A 65 -13.04 5.93 -9.22
CA ALA A 65 -13.12 5.21 -7.95
C ALA A 65 -14.54 5.19 -7.37
N MET A 66 -15.31 6.28 -7.50
CA MET A 66 -16.71 6.34 -7.07
C MET A 66 -17.62 5.43 -7.90
N CYS A 67 -17.48 5.43 -9.23
CA CYS A 67 -18.19 4.51 -10.12
C CYS A 67 -17.99 3.04 -9.71
N ALA A 68 -16.73 2.65 -9.50
CA ALA A 68 -16.42 1.30 -9.02
C ALA A 68 -17.01 1.03 -7.63
N THR A 69 -16.94 2.01 -6.72
CA THR A 69 -17.51 1.91 -5.37
C THR A 69 -19.02 1.71 -5.41
N ASP A 70 -19.75 2.45 -6.23
CA ASP A 70 -21.21 2.37 -6.32
C ASP A 70 -21.65 1.06 -6.99
N TYR A 71 -20.92 0.61 -8.02
CA TYR A 71 -21.10 -0.72 -8.58
C TYR A 71 -20.93 -1.79 -7.52
N LEU A 72 -19.84 -1.77 -6.74
CA LEU A 72 -19.63 -2.74 -5.66
C LEU A 72 -20.73 -2.67 -4.61
N ARG A 73 -21.19 -1.48 -4.19
CA ARG A 73 -22.31 -1.32 -3.24
C ARG A 73 -23.63 -1.91 -3.75
N SER A 74 -23.83 -1.97 -5.07
CA SER A 74 -24.99 -2.62 -5.68
C SER A 74 -24.91 -4.15 -5.68
N LYS A 75 -23.69 -4.70 -5.58
CA LYS A 75 -23.43 -6.15 -5.59
C LYS A 75 -23.28 -6.73 -4.19
N VAL A 76 -22.76 -5.96 -3.24
CA VAL A 76 -22.49 -6.40 -1.87
C VAL A 76 -23.02 -5.43 -0.82
N HIS A 77 -23.63 -5.97 0.22
CA HIS A 77 -24.17 -5.19 1.34
C HIS A 77 -23.14 -4.92 2.46
N TYR A 78 -21.93 -5.48 2.34
CA TYR A 78 -20.86 -5.25 3.31
C TYR A 78 -20.40 -3.79 3.35
N ARG A 79 -20.01 -3.33 4.54
CA ARG A 79 -19.33 -2.06 4.79
C ARG A 79 -18.00 -2.36 5.49
N PRO A 80 -16.95 -2.69 4.73
CA PRO A 80 -15.71 -3.17 5.31
C PRO A 80 -15.07 -2.09 6.18
N VAL A 81 -14.63 -2.48 7.37
CA VAL A 81 -13.84 -1.62 8.26
C VAL A 81 -12.34 -1.87 8.05
N VAL A 82 -11.99 -3.08 7.58
CA VAL A 82 -10.62 -3.51 7.32
C VAL A 82 -10.48 -3.87 5.84
N GLY A 83 -9.52 -3.24 5.16
CA GLY A 83 -9.03 -3.69 3.86
C GLY A 83 -7.78 -4.54 4.04
N ILE A 84 -7.63 -5.59 3.23
CA ILE A 84 -6.50 -6.51 3.28
C ILE A 84 -5.95 -6.69 1.88
N ILE A 85 -4.64 -6.54 1.69
CA ILE A 85 -3.94 -6.86 0.45
C ILE A 85 -3.04 -8.05 0.69
N SER A 86 -3.30 -9.14 -0.02
CA SER A 86 -2.50 -10.37 0.05
C SER A 86 -1.26 -10.24 -0.85
N GLY A 87 -0.12 -10.74 -0.37
CA GLY A 87 1.10 -10.92 -1.16
C GLY A 87 1.05 -12.21 -1.99
N SER A 88 1.96 -12.33 -2.96
CA SER A 88 2.07 -13.54 -3.79
C SER A 88 2.26 -14.78 -2.92
N GLY A 89 1.40 -15.79 -3.09
CA GLY A 89 1.46 -17.04 -2.33
C GLY A 89 0.96 -16.94 -0.88
N LEU A 90 0.40 -15.80 -0.45
CA LEU A 90 -0.16 -15.59 0.89
C LEU A 90 -1.70 -15.56 0.90
N ASP A 91 -2.32 -16.10 -0.15
CA ASP A 91 -3.75 -15.97 -0.38
C ASP A 91 -4.63 -16.81 0.57
N SER A 92 -4.07 -17.68 1.40
CA SER A 92 -4.85 -18.49 2.36
C SER A 92 -5.64 -17.65 3.37
N ILE A 93 -5.36 -16.33 3.47
CA ILE A 93 -6.21 -15.42 4.23
C ILE A 93 -7.64 -15.32 3.67
N THR A 94 -7.84 -15.60 2.38
CA THR A 94 -9.17 -15.63 1.77
C THR A 94 -10.02 -16.78 2.28
N ASP A 95 -9.39 -17.88 2.70
CA ASP A 95 -10.08 -19.06 3.24
C ASP A 95 -10.64 -18.81 4.65
N LEU A 96 -10.15 -17.77 5.33
CA LEU A 96 -10.63 -17.32 6.64
C LEU A 96 -11.82 -16.37 6.55
N VAL A 97 -12.21 -15.94 5.34
CA VAL A 97 -13.33 -15.02 5.15
C VAL A 97 -14.64 -15.77 5.29
N GLU A 98 -15.38 -15.48 6.35
CA GLU A 98 -16.71 -16.01 6.58
C GLU A 98 -17.73 -15.32 5.67
N ASN A 99 -18.69 -16.09 5.15
CA ASN A 99 -19.75 -15.64 4.24
C ASN A 99 -19.24 -14.86 3.01
N PRO A 100 -18.29 -15.43 2.24
CA PRO A 100 -17.59 -14.67 1.22
C PRO A 100 -18.51 -14.25 0.06
N ARG A 101 -18.37 -13.00 -0.37
CA ARG A 101 -18.94 -12.46 -1.62
C ARG A 101 -17.82 -11.92 -2.50
N MET A 102 -17.70 -12.49 -3.70
CA MET A 102 -16.61 -12.16 -4.62
C MET A 102 -17.11 -11.30 -5.77
N VAL A 103 -16.33 -10.29 -6.13
CA VAL A 103 -16.56 -9.46 -7.33
C VAL A 103 -15.24 -9.33 -8.08
N ARG A 104 -15.21 -9.80 -9.34
CA ARG A 104 -14.01 -9.84 -10.17
C ARG A 104 -13.73 -8.44 -10.71
N TYR A 105 -12.46 -8.07 -10.89
CA TYR A 105 -12.12 -6.75 -11.44
C TYR A 105 -12.74 -6.54 -12.82
N ASN A 106 -12.78 -7.59 -13.64
CA ASN A 106 -13.33 -7.58 -15.00
C ASN A 106 -14.84 -7.31 -15.04
N ASP A 107 -15.56 -7.51 -13.92
CA ASP A 107 -16.98 -7.19 -13.82
C ASP A 107 -17.23 -5.73 -13.41
N ILE A 108 -16.20 -5.00 -12.98
CA ILE A 108 -16.32 -3.63 -12.44
C ILE A 108 -16.05 -2.62 -13.58
N PRO A 109 -16.99 -1.72 -13.90
CA PRO A 109 -16.79 -0.73 -14.96
C PRO A 109 -15.55 0.15 -14.73
N GLY A 110 -14.67 0.21 -15.73
CA GLY A 110 -13.46 1.04 -15.69
C GLY A 110 -12.37 0.54 -14.74
N PHE A 111 -12.49 -0.67 -14.19
CA PHE A 111 -11.41 -1.30 -13.44
C PHE A 111 -10.34 -1.88 -14.39
N PRO A 112 -9.08 -1.93 -13.94
CA PRO A 112 -8.01 -2.53 -14.73
C PRO A 112 -8.23 -4.04 -14.89
N ASP A 113 -7.92 -4.52 -16.09
CA ASP A 113 -7.75 -5.95 -16.31
C ASP A 113 -6.58 -6.45 -15.47
N SER A 114 -6.72 -7.66 -14.95
CA SER A 114 -5.75 -8.29 -14.07
C SER A 114 -5.55 -9.77 -14.37
N GLU A 115 -6.06 -10.28 -15.50
CA GLU A 115 -5.80 -11.67 -15.87
C GLU A 115 -4.37 -11.86 -16.36
N VAL A 116 -3.56 -12.59 -15.59
CA VAL A 116 -2.26 -13.11 -16.05
C VAL A 116 -2.14 -14.54 -15.56
N ASN A 117 -1.87 -15.48 -16.48
CA ASN A 117 -1.60 -16.89 -16.19
C ASN A 117 -2.67 -17.56 -15.31
N GLY A 118 -3.95 -17.21 -15.50
CA GLY A 118 -5.08 -17.82 -14.78
C GLY A 118 -5.33 -17.33 -13.34
N ASN A 119 -4.56 -16.34 -12.85
CA ASN A 119 -4.83 -15.70 -11.56
C ASN A 119 -5.71 -14.46 -11.74
N GLU A 120 -6.97 -14.55 -11.37
CA GLU A 120 -7.95 -13.48 -11.54
C GLU A 120 -7.93 -12.49 -10.36
N GLY A 121 -7.87 -11.18 -10.63
CA GLY A 121 -8.02 -10.15 -9.61
C GLY A 121 -9.46 -9.95 -9.19
N LYS A 122 -9.70 -9.92 -7.88
CA LYS A 122 -11.04 -9.80 -7.32
C LYS A 122 -11.06 -9.21 -5.91
N PHE A 123 -12.18 -8.60 -5.57
CA PHE A 123 -12.52 -8.25 -4.19
C PHE A 123 -13.28 -9.40 -3.55
N ILE A 124 -12.89 -9.78 -2.34
CA ILE A 124 -13.57 -10.77 -1.52
C ILE A 124 -14.06 -10.10 -0.24
N PHE A 125 -15.36 -9.94 -0.13
CA PHE A 125 -16.03 -9.37 1.04
C PHE A 125 -16.50 -10.47 1.97
N GLY A 126 -16.55 -10.18 3.27
CA GLY A 126 -17.10 -11.09 4.25
C GLY A 126 -16.72 -10.65 5.65
N GLU A 127 -16.55 -11.61 6.55
CA GLU A 127 -16.17 -11.35 7.93
C GLU A 127 -14.91 -12.11 8.34
N ILE A 128 -14.05 -11.45 9.11
CA ILE A 128 -12.94 -12.10 9.82
C ILE A 128 -12.98 -11.59 11.26
N GLY A 129 -13.08 -12.51 12.21
CA GLY A 129 -13.13 -12.15 13.64
C GLY A 129 -14.27 -11.19 14.00
N GLY A 130 -15.45 -11.38 13.38
CA GLY A 130 -16.63 -10.53 13.58
C GLY A 130 -16.49 -9.11 13.04
N LYS A 131 -15.55 -8.85 12.13
CA LYS A 131 -15.40 -7.57 11.42
C LYS A 131 -15.68 -7.75 9.95
N HIS A 132 -16.45 -6.84 9.37
CA HIS A 132 -16.56 -6.75 7.92
C HIS A 132 -15.21 -6.39 7.31
N VAL A 133 -14.75 -7.24 6.40
CA VAL A 133 -13.48 -7.09 5.70
C VAL A 133 -13.70 -7.06 4.19
N VAL A 134 -12.70 -6.52 3.49
CA VAL A 134 -12.51 -6.73 2.06
C VAL A 134 -11.08 -7.15 1.81
N VAL A 135 -10.89 -8.31 1.17
CA VAL A 135 -9.60 -8.80 0.70
C VAL A 135 -9.46 -8.45 -0.79
N VAL A 136 -8.37 -7.78 -1.12
CA VAL A 136 -7.91 -7.51 -2.48
C VAL A 136 -7.04 -8.69 -2.88
N GLN A 137 -7.63 -9.66 -3.57
CA GLN A 137 -6.87 -10.78 -4.12
C GLN A 137 -6.25 -10.34 -5.44
N ARG A 138 -4.94 -10.60 -5.56
CA ARG A 138 -4.06 -10.10 -6.61
C ARG A 138 -3.95 -8.56 -6.61
N ARG A 139 -2.83 -8.08 -6.07
CA ARG A 139 -2.40 -6.69 -6.24
C ARG A 139 -1.88 -6.43 -7.65
N LEU A 140 -2.05 -5.21 -8.11
CA LEU A 140 -1.46 -4.69 -9.34
C LEU A 140 -0.03 -4.23 -9.04
N ARG A 141 0.90 -4.42 -9.98
CA ARG A 141 2.32 -4.10 -9.76
C ARG A 141 2.90 -3.33 -10.95
N THR A 142 3.85 -2.46 -10.66
CA THR A 142 4.48 -1.57 -11.66
C THR A 142 5.27 -2.37 -12.69
N TYR A 143 6.00 -3.39 -12.27
CA TYR A 143 6.78 -4.26 -13.16
C TYR A 143 5.92 -5.13 -14.09
N GLU A 144 4.59 -5.16 -13.90
CA GLU A 144 3.64 -5.76 -14.85
C GLU A 144 3.16 -4.75 -15.91
N GLY A 145 3.72 -3.53 -15.91
CA GLY A 145 3.36 -2.45 -16.83
C GLY A 145 2.20 -1.58 -16.34
N ASN A 146 1.73 -1.78 -15.10
CA ASN A 146 0.65 -0.97 -14.55
C ASN A 146 1.14 0.44 -14.17
N ASP A 147 0.36 1.44 -14.54
CA ASP A 147 0.57 2.81 -14.09
C ASP A 147 0.25 2.96 -12.59
N TYR A 148 0.99 3.85 -11.91
CA TYR A 148 0.81 4.11 -10.48
C TYR A 148 -0.59 4.60 -10.12
N SER A 149 -1.24 5.38 -10.99
CA SER A 149 -2.60 5.85 -10.75
C SER A 149 -3.60 4.69 -10.79
N VAL A 150 -3.38 3.71 -11.67
CA VAL A 150 -4.20 2.50 -11.77
C VAL A 150 -4.03 1.61 -10.55
N MET A 151 -2.78 1.41 -10.10
CA MET A 151 -2.48 0.62 -8.91
C MET A 151 -3.12 1.16 -7.63
N SER A 152 -3.34 2.47 -7.56
CA SER A 152 -3.99 3.12 -6.42
C SER A 152 -5.51 2.88 -6.35
N THR A 153 -6.14 2.49 -7.46
CA THR A 153 -7.60 2.44 -7.59
C THR A 153 -8.24 1.47 -6.59
N PRO A 154 -7.76 0.23 -6.39
CA PRO A 154 -8.32 -0.65 -5.36
C PRO A 154 -8.29 -0.04 -3.97
N ILE A 155 -7.23 0.70 -3.61
CA ILE A 155 -7.08 1.31 -2.28
C ILE A 155 -8.07 2.46 -2.09
N ARG A 156 -8.22 3.29 -3.12
CA ARG A 156 -9.22 4.36 -3.14
C ARG A 156 -10.63 3.81 -2.98
N VAL A 157 -10.95 2.71 -3.67
CA VAL A 157 -12.25 2.04 -3.61
C VAL A 157 -12.53 1.45 -2.24
N ILE A 158 -11.62 0.65 -1.65
CA ILE A 158 -11.86 0.07 -0.32
C ILE A 158 -12.04 1.17 0.74
N ARG A 159 -11.33 2.30 0.60
CA ARG A 159 -11.49 3.44 1.48
C ARG A 159 -12.85 4.13 1.32
N LEU A 160 -13.34 4.28 0.09
CA LEU A 160 -14.67 4.84 -0.21
C LEU A 160 -15.81 3.88 0.22
N LEU A 161 -15.55 2.58 0.26
CA LEU A 161 -16.45 1.56 0.83
C LEU A 161 -16.54 1.63 2.36
N GLY A 162 -15.58 2.28 3.03
CA GLY A 162 -15.61 2.58 4.47
C GLY A 162 -14.40 2.07 5.26
N ALA A 163 -13.42 1.43 4.61
CA ALA A 163 -12.28 0.85 5.32
C ALA A 163 -11.49 1.94 6.05
N LYS A 164 -11.19 1.70 7.33
CA LYS A 164 -10.39 2.57 8.20
C LYS A 164 -8.98 2.03 8.40
N TYR A 165 -8.81 0.73 8.24
CA TYR A 165 -7.56 0.02 8.41
C TYR A 165 -7.15 -0.62 7.09
N LEU A 166 -5.86 -0.58 6.78
CA LEU A 166 -5.27 -1.34 5.69
C LEU A 166 -4.22 -2.30 6.25
N PHE A 167 -4.37 -3.59 5.95
CA PHE A 167 -3.40 -4.62 6.26
C PHE A 167 -2.75 -5.05 4.94
N VAL A 168 -1.41 -4.97 4.86
CA VAL A 168 -0.66 -5.35 3.65
C VAL A 168 0.31 -6.47 4.01
N THR A 169 0.20 -7.62 3.36
CA THR A 169 1.20 -8.69 3.48
C THR A 169 2.04 -8.77 2.22
N THR A 170 3.32 -9.07 2.32
CA THR A 170 4.18 -9.30 1.15
C THR A 170 5.24 -10.34 1.48
N THR A 171 5.77 -10.99 0.46
CA THR A 171 7.08 -11.65 0.53
C THR A 171 8.18 -10.60 0.41
N ALA A 172 9.36 -10.90 0.96
CA ALA A 172 10.50 -10.00 0.93
C ALA A 172 11.83 -10.77 1.03
N GLY A 173 12.87 -10.17 0.45
CA GLY A 173 14.26 -10.57 0.70
C GLY A 173 14.74 -9.99 2.03
N GLY A 174 15.35 -10.83 2.88
CA GLY A 174 15.96 -10.39 4.13
C GLY A 174 17.33 -9.78 3.89
N LEU A 175 17.48 -8.48 4.12
CA LEU A 175 18.77 -7.78 4.10
C LEU A 175 19.46 -7.86 5.45
N ASN A 176 18.71 -7.84 6.56
CA ASN A 176 19.27 -7.99 7.89
C ASN A 176 19.83 -9.42 8.07
N PRO A 177 21.14 -9.60 8.34
CA PRO A 177 21.77 -10.92 8.43
C PRO A 177 21.16 -11.84 9.50
N GLN A 178 20.53 -11.25 10.52
CA GLN A 178 19.89 -11.98 11.61
C GLN A 178 18.57 -12.65 11.18
N PHE A 179 17.92 -12.12 10.14
CA PHE A 179 16.66 -12.64 9.65
C PHE A 179 16.89 -13.95 8.88
N LYS A 180 15.90 -14.84 8.96
CA LYS A 180 15.90 -16.19 8.38
C LYS A 180 14.70 -16.38 7.48
N VAL A 181 14.85 -17.28 6.51
CA VAL A 181 13.72 -17.69 5.66
C VAL A 181 12.61 -18.25 6.54
N GLY A 182 11.38 -17.77 6.32
CA GLY A 182 10.21 -18.08 7.11
C GLY A 182 9.92 -17.10 8.25
N ASP A 183 10.80 -16.13 8.49
CA ASP A 183 10.56 -15.10 9.51
C ASP A 183 9.45 -14.13 9.10
N LEU A 184 8.70 -13.66 10.11
CA LEU A 184 7.70 -12.61 9.96
C LEU A 184 8.26 -11.29 10.50
N VAL A 185 8.37 -10.30 9.62
CA VAL A 185 8.90 -8.97 9.96
C VAL A 185 7.79 -7.93 9.85
N VAL A 186 7.48 -7.27 10.94
CA VAL A 186 6.55 -6.14 10.97
C VAL A 186 7.27 -4.90 10.44
N VAL A 187 6.67 -4.24 9.46
CA VAL A 187 7.28 -3.02 8.89
C VAL A 187 7.05 -1.85 9.83
N LYS A 188 8.14 -1.24 10.30
CA LYS A 188 8.09 -0.04 11.16
C LYS A 188 8.27 1.26 10.38
N ASP A 189 8.97 1.18 9.24
CA ASP A 189 9.21 2.30 8.34
C ASP A 189 9.57 1.80 6.92
N HIS A 190 9.64 2.69 5.94
CA HIS A 190 10.10 2.34 4.60
C HIS A 190 11.00 3.40 3.96
N VAL A 191 11.78 2.95 2.98
CA VAL A 191 12.42 3.80 1.98
C VAL A 191 11.79 3.47 0.63
N ASP A 192 11.04 4.42 0.08
CA ASP A 192 10.40 4.26 -1.23
C ASP A 192 11.26 4.89 -2.33
N PHE A 193 12.14 4.08 -2.92
CA PHE A 193 13.04 4.57 -3.96
C PHE A 193 12.29 5.06 -5.20
N SER A 194 11.16 4.42 -5.54
CA SER A 194 10.36 4.84 -6.70
C SER A 194 9.86 6.28 -6.54
N SER A 195 9.41 6.65 -5.34
CA SER A 195 9.01 8.02 -5.03
C SER A 195 10.17 9.01 -5.11
N LEU A 196 11.37 8.62 -4.66
CA LEU A 196 12.55 9.49 -4.71
C LEU A 196 12.96 9.86 -6.15
N VAL A 197 12.68 9.00 -7.12
CA VAL A 197 12.95 9.24 -8.56
C VAL A 197 11.72 9.75 -9.33
N GLY A 198 10.67 10.18 -8.63
CA GLY A 198 9.49 10.83 -9.22
C GLY A 198 8.33 9.89 -9.56
N HIS A 199 8.46 8.59 -9.30
CA HIS A 199 7.42 7.60 -9.53
C HIS A 199 6.58 7.37 -8.25
N ASN A 200 5.57 8.21 -8.06
CA ASN A 200 4.70 8.20 -6.88
C ASN A 200 3.20 8.22 -7.29
N PRO A 201 2.31 7.46 -6.64
CA PRO A 201 0.89 7.35 -6.98
C PRO A 201 0.07 8.60 -6.66
N LEU A 202 0.69 9.56 -5.97
CA LEU A 202 0.14 10.89 -5.68
C LEU A 202 0.66 11.96 -6.67
N THR A 203 1.56 11.60 -7.59
CA THR A 203 2.00 12.49 -8.68
C THR A 203 0.83 12.78 -9.63
N GLY A 204 0.72 14.03 -10.08
CA GLY A 204 -0.34 14.49 -10.99
C GLY A 204 -1.35 15.43 -10.31
N PRO A 205 -2.53 15.66 -10.91
CA PRO A 205 -3.59 16.48 -10.32
C PRO A 205 -4.06 15.93 -8.97
N HIS A 206 -4.27 16.81 -7.99
CA HIS A 206 -4.76 16.44 -6.67
C HIS A 206 -6.26 16.65 -6.54
N ASP A 207 -6.92 15.70 -5.88
CA ASP A 207 -8.33 15.78 -5.53
C ASP A 207 -8.45 15.83 -4.00
N PRO A 208 -8.88 16.97 -3.42
CA PRO A 208 -8.92 17.16 -1.97
C PRO A 208 -9.93 16.24 -1.26
N ARG A 209 -10.83 15.59 -1.99
CA ARG A 209 -11.77 14.60 -1.41
C ARG A 209 -11.07 13.33 -0.95
N PHE A 210 -9.86 13.05 -1.45
CA PHE A 210 -9.08 11.91 -0.99
C PHE A 210 -8.25 12.22 0.25
N GLY A 211 -7.66 13.42 0.33
CA GLY A 211 -6.75 13.79 1.40
C GLY A 211 -5.94 15.05 1.08
N ASP A 212 -4.88 15.27 1.84
CA ASP A 212 -4.03 16.46 1.69
C ASP A 212 -3.09 16.35 0.49
N ARG A 213 -2.79 17.48 -0.16
CA ARG A 213 -1.86 17.51 -1.31
C ARG A 213 -0.47 17.00 -0.96
N PHE A 214 -0.01 17.27 0.26
CA PHE A 214 1.32 16.94 0.76
C PHE A 214 1.21 16.15 2.06
N PRO A 215 0.86 14.85 2.02
CA PRO A 215 0.63 14.07 3.23
C PRO A 215 1.94 13.82 3.98
N ALA A 216 1.94 14.05 5.29
CA ALA A 216 3.06 13.68 6.16
C ALA A 216 3.09 12.15 6.35
N LEU A 217 4.27 11.55 6.15
CA LEU A 217 4.45 10.09 6.25
C LEU A 217 4.88 9.59 7.64
N LEU A 218 5.10 10.50 8.60
CA LEU A 218 5.40 10.09 9.98
C LEU A 218 4.23 9.28 10.55
N GLY A 219 4.57 8.17 11.23
CA GLY A 219 3.57 7.24 11.76
C GLY A 219 2.70 6.62 10.68
N THR A 220 3.24 6.37 9.48
CA THR A 220 2.55 5.63 8.42
C THR A 220 2.15 4.24 8.90
N TYR A 221 3.08 3.51 9.51
CA TYR A 221 2.83 2.21 10.13
C TYR A 221 2.35 2.41 11.57
N ASP A 222 1.06 2.17 11.82
CA ASP A 222 0.39 2.52 13.07
C ASP A 222 0.98 1.73 14.25
N ARG A 223 1.47 2.47 15.26
CA ARG A 223 2.13 1.89 16.43
C ARG A 223 1.23 0.91 17.19
N LEU A 224 -0.06 1.23 17.35
CA LEU A 224 -0.99 0.37 18.07
C LEU A 224 -1.22 -0.94 17.32
N LEU A 225 -1.29 -0.92 15.99
CA LEU A 225 -1.38 -2.15 15.20
C LEU A 225 -0.13 -3.03 15.33
N ARG A 226 1.06 -2.41 15.40
CA ARG A 226 2.32 -3.15 15.67
C ARG A 226 2.35 -3.76 17.07
N ASP A 227 1.90 -3.03 18.09
CA ASP A 227 1.79 -3.55 19.45
C ASP A 227 0.77 -4.71 19.54
N LEU A 228 -0.35 -4.61 18.79
CA LEU A 228 -1.32 -5.69 18.66
C LEU A 228 -0.77 -6.91 17.90
N ALA A 229 0.11 -6.70 16.92
CA ALA A 229 0.83 -7.79 16.27
C ALA A 229 1.76 -8.51 17.24
N ALA A 230 2.54 -7.78 18.04
CA ALA A 230 3.40 -8.37 19.06
C ALA A 230 2.60 -9.23 20.07
N LYS A 231 1.44 -8.71 20.52
CA LYS A 231 0.52 -9.45 21.39
C LYS A 231 0.00 -10.71 20.70
N SER A 232 -0.49 -10.59 19.48
CA SER A 232 -1.04 -11.71 18.69
C SER A 232 0.00 -12.79 18.41
N MET A 233 1.25 -12.43 18.11
CA MET A 233 2.35 -13.37 17.90
C MET A 233 2.68 -14.18 19.16
N ARG A 234 2.66 -13.54 20.35
CA ARG A 234 2.85 -14.22 21.64
C ARG A 234 1.69 -15.18 21.95
N GLU A 235 0.45 -14.75 21.74
CA GLU A 235 -0.74 -15.60 21.94
C GLU A 235 -0.71 -16.84 21.05
N LEU A 236 -0.23 -16.70 19.82
CA LEU A 236 -0.14 -17.78 18.84
C LEU A 236 1.17 -18.59 18.93
N ARG A 237 2.12 -18.18 19.79
CA ARG A 237 3.46 -18.80 19.95
C ARG A 237 4.22 -18.95 18.62
N LEU A 238 4.16 -17.91 17.77
CA LEU A 238 4.75 -17.98 16.42
C LEU A 238 6.27 -17.80 16.42
N GLN A 239 6.76 -16.83 17.21
CA GLN A 239 8.18 -16.50 17.35
C GLN A 239 8.44 -16.01 18.79
N ALA A 240 9.68 -16.17 19.26
CA ALA A 240 10.07 -15.75 20.61
C ALA A 240 9.98 -14.22 20.78
N GLU A 241 10.42 -13.49 19.75
CA GLU A 241 10.37 -12.04 19.70
C GLU A 241 9.81 -11.58 18.36
N MET A 242 9.09 -10.46 18.37
CA MET A 242 8.60 -9.84 17.14
C MET A 242 9.74 -9.11 16.45
N LEU A 243 9.99 -9.43 15.19
CA LEU A 243 10.94 -8.70 14.37
C LEU A 243 10.27 -7.45 13.79
N GLU A 244 10.95 -6.31 13.88
CA GLU A 244 10.56 -5.07 13.20
C GLU A 244 11.67 -4.58 12.29
N GLY A 245 11.32 -4.10 11.09
CA GLY A 245 12.32 -3.68 10.10
C GLY A 245 11.90 -2.53 9.20
N VAL A 246 12.90 -1.88 8.61
CA VAL A 246 12.74 -0.87 7.55
C VAL A 246 12.66 -1.56 6.19
N TYR A 247 11.58 -1.31 5.45
CA TYR A 247 11.34 -1.89 4.12
C TYR A 247 11.91 -1.01 3.01
N PHE A 248 12.73 -1.57 2.13
CA PHE A 248 13.17 -0.90 0.91
C PHE A 248 12.35 -1.35 -0.29
N HIS A 249 11.73 -0.40 -0.99
CA HIS A 249 11.00 -0.66 -2.23
C HIS A 249 11.90 -0.48 -3.46
N ILE A 250 12.03 -1.53 -4.26
CA ILE A 250 12.62 -1.49 -5.61
C ILE A 250 11.55 -1.77 -6.66
N ALA A 251 11.68 -1.20 -7.86
CA ALA A 251 10.69 -1.41 -8.91
C ALA A 251 10.57 -2.87 -9.40
N GLY A 252 11.67 -3.63 -9.42
CA GLY A 252 11.71 -4.96 -10.05
C GLY A 252 11.66 -4.89 -11.59
N PRO A 253 11.44 -6.02 -12.30
CA PRO A 253 11.22 -7.37 -11.77
C PRO A 253 12.52 -8.14 -11.47
N ALA A 254 13.69 -7.62 -11.88
CA ALA A 254 14.97 -8.23 -11.55
C ALA A 254 15.24 -8.14 -10.04
N TYR A 255 15.75 -9.21 -9.46
CA TYR A 255 16.30 -9.19 -8.10
C TYR A 255 17.57 -8.32 -8.04
N GLU A 256 17.93 -7.96 -6.83
CA GLU A 256 19.07 -7.13 -6.50
C GLU A 256 20.42 -7.79 -6.82
N THR A 257 21.41 -6.97 -7.14
CA THR A 257 22.81 -7.41 -7.15
C THR A 257 23.38 -7.43 -5.73
N PRO A 258 24.47 -8.18 -5.47
CA PRO A 258 25.17 -8.11 -4.19
C PRO A 258 25.66 -6.71 -3.81
N ALA A 259 26.00 -5.88 -4.81
CA ALA A 259 26.38 -4.48 -4.56
C ALA A 259 25.20 -3.64 -4.08
N THR A 260 24.03 -3.81 -4.70
CA THR A 260 22.77 -3.20 -4.24
C THR A 260 22.46 -3.65 -2.82
N ALA A 261 22.56 -4.94 -2.52
CA ALA A 261 22.32 -5.47 -1.18
C ALA A 261 23.21 -4.82 -0.11
N ARG A 262 24.51 -4.70 -0.36
CA ARG A 262 25.46 -4.02 0.55
C ARG A 262 25.09 -2.55 0.76
N MET A 263 24.75 -1.85 -0.33
CA MET A 263 24.29 -0.46 -0.24
C MET A 263 23.05 -0.33 0.64
N LEU A 264 22.05 -1.21 0.47
CA LEU A 264 20.81 -1.15 1.25
C LEU A 264 21.02 -1.49 2.74
N GLN A 265 21.91 -2.44 3.06
CA GLN A 265 22.32 -2.70 4.44
C GLN A 265 22.99 -1.48 5.07
N LEU A 266 23.88 -0.80 4.35
CA LEU A 266 24.53 0.43 4.81
C LEU A 266 23.54 1.59 5.03
N LEU A 267 22.47 1.64 4.24
CA LEU A 267 21.37 2.60 4.40
C LEU A 267 20.40 2.23 5.52
N GLY A 268 20.64 1.14 6.26
CA GLY A 268 19.83 0.72 7.40
C GLY A 268 18.50 0.04 7.00
N CYS A 269 18.42 -0.52 5.80
CA CYS A 269 17.25 -1.30 5.37
C CYS A 269 17.36 -2.75 5.83
N ASP A 270 16.28 -3.29 6.40
CA ASP A 270 16.25 -4.63 6.97
C ASP A 270 15.65 -5.68 6.01
N VAL A 271 14.72 -5.25 5.16
CA VAL A 271 14.02 -6.08 4.19
C VAL A 271 13.82 -5.31 2.89
N MET A 272 13.69 -6.00 1.77
CA MET A 272 13.37 -5.37 0.50
C MET A 272 12.34 -6.15 -0.31
N GLY A 273 11.63 -5.44 -1.19
CA GLY A 273 10.73 -6.07 -2.14
C GLY A 273 10.20 -5.09 -3.19
N MET A 274 9.20 -5.56 -3.94
CA MET A 274 8.72 -4.92 -5.17
C MET A 274 7.26 -4.46 -5.11
N SER A 275 6.72 -4.23 -3.90
CA SER A 275 5.34 -3.76 -3.72
C SER A 275 5.19 -2.97 -2.41
N LEU A 276 4.01 -2.99 -1.79
CA LEU A 276 3.71 -2.45 -0.47
C LEU A 276 3.64 -0.92 -0.41
N THR A 277 4.73 -0.21 -0.69
CA THR A 277 4.82 1.25 -0.44
C THR A 277 3.78 2.05 -1.22
N GLN A 278 3.48 1.65 -2.46
CA GLN A 278 2.50 2.33 -3.31
C GLN A 278 1.09 2.28 -2.73
N GLU A 279 0.71 1.12 -2.20
CA GLU A 279 -0.60 0.90 -1.57
C GLU A 279 -0.69 1.67 -0.25
N VAL A 280 0.41 1.63 0.53
CA VAL A 280 0.55 2.29 1.82
C VAL A 280 0.47 3.81 1.69
N LEU A 281 1.13 4.41 0.69
CA LEU A 281 1.10 5.85 0.45
C LEU A 281 -0.33 6.33 0.14
N VAL A 282 -1.07 5.60 -0.70
CA VAL A 282 -2.46 5.93 -1.04
C VAL A 282 -3.36 5.81 0.19
N ALA A 283 -3.19 4.75 0.98
CA ALA A 283 -3.95 4.56 2.22
C ALA A 283 -3.67 5.67 3.25
N LYS A 284 -2.39 6.03 3.44
CA LYS A 284 -1.96 7.10 4.33
C LYS A 284 -2.50 8.47 3.88
N HIS A 285 -2.44 8.77 2.59
CA HIS A 285 -3.06 9.97 2.01
C HIS A 285 -4.54 10.07 2.36
N GLN A 286 -5.25 8.94 2.45
CA GLN A 286 -6.67 8.90 2.83
C GLN A 286 -6.94 8.63 4.33
N ASN A 287 -5.93 8.86 5.18
CA ASN A 287 -5.97 8.74 6.63
C ASN A 287 -6.38 7.35 7.15
N MET A 288 -6.06 6.29 6.41
CA MET A 288 -6.20 4.92 6.90
C MET A 288 -5.05 4.59 7.86
N LYS A 289 -5.35 3.75 8.86
CA LYS A 289 -4.33 3.15 9.72
C LYS A 289 -3.72 1.93 9.04
N VAL A 290 -2.41 1.93 8.86
CA VAL A 290 -1.73 0.89 8.09
C VAL A 290 -0.96 -0.06 9.01
N PHE A 291 -1.12 -1.35 8.76
CA PHE A 291 -0.25 -2.42 9.24
C PHE A 291 0.36 -3.14 8.05
N ALA A 292 1.65 -3.43 8.09
CA ALA A 292 2.30 -4.21 7.05
C ALA A 292 3.23 -5.28 7.61
N LEU A 293 3.22 -6.43 6.95
CA LEU A 293 3.93 -7.63 7.36
C LEU A 293 4.67 -8.23 6.17
N CYS A 294 5.97 -8.44 6.34
CA CYS A 294 6.80 -9.15 5.38
C CYS A 294 7.02 -10.60 5.85
N LEU A 295 6.87 -11.55 4.94
CA LEU A 295 7.41 -12.90 5.10
C LEU A 295 8.77 -12.96 4.41
N ILE A 296 9.81 -13.30 5.15
CA ILE A 296 11.15 -13.48 4.56
C ILE A 296 11.16 -14.78 3.77
N THR A 297 11.30 -14.69 2.46
CA THR A 297 11.29 -15.84 1.55
C THR A 297 12.68 -16.26 1.12
N ASN A 298 13.64 -15.34 1.24
CA ASN A 298 15.04 -15.58 0.92
C ASN A 298 15.96 -14.66 1.73
N LYS A 299 17.24 -15.03 1.83
CA LYS A 299 18.29 -14.16 2.38
C LYS A 299 18.99 -13.47 1.22
N VAL A 300 19.02 -12.14 1.23
CA VAL A 300 19.74 -11.39 0.21
C VAL A 300 21.24 -11.61 0.38
N THR A 301 21.91 -12.04 -0.67
CA THR A 301 23.37 -12.25 -0.64
C THR A 301 24.12 -10.95 -0.91
N THR A 302 25.15 -10.68 -0.12
CA THR A 302 26.10 -9.58 -0.32
C THR A 302 27.42 -10.03 -0.92
N ASP A 303 27.59 -11.34 -1.10
CA ASP A 303 28.79 -11.95 -1.65
C ASP A 303 28.63 -12.22 -3.14
N SER A 304 29.50 -11.61 -3.94
CA SER A 304 29.52 -11.77 -5.40
C SER A 304 30.00 -13.15 -5.86
N SER A 305 30.62 -13.94 -4.98
CA SER A 305 31.04 -15.32 -5.25
C SER A 305 29.98 -16.38 -4.89
N SER A 306 28.87 -15.95 -4.27
CA SER A 306 27.78 -16.84 -3.89
C SER A 306 27.14 -17.50 -5.10
N ILE A 307 26.87 -18.80 -4.99
CA ILE A 307 26.13 -19.59 -5.99
C ILE A 307 24.62 -19.63 -5.72
N ASP A 308 24.15 -19.00 -4.64
CA ASP A 308 22.72 -18.93 -4.32
C ASP A 308 22.00 -18.10 -5.36
N ASN A 309 21.22 -18.77 -6.21
CA ASN A 309 20.41 -18.13 -7.23
C ASN A 309 18.95 -18.12 -6.80
N HIS A 310 18.51 -16.95 -6.34
CA HIS A 310 17.13 -16.72 -5.95
C HIS A 310 16.21 -16.79 -7.16
N ASN A 311 15.13 -17.54 -7.03
CA ASN A 311 14.11 -17.64 -8.07
C ASN A 311 12.71 -17.57 -7.45
N HIS A 312 11.76 -17.20 -8.29
CA HIS A 312 10.39 -16.98 -7.86
C HIS A 312 9.68 -18.28 -7.42
N ALA A 313 10.09 -19.44 -7.92
CA ALA A 313 9.46 -20.71 -7.57
C ALA A 313 9.75 -21.10 -6.10
N THR A 314 10.99 -20.92 -5.64
CA THR A 314 11.36 -21.18 -4.24
C THR A 314 10.70 -20.18 -3.29
N GLU A 315 10.63 -18.90 -3.69
CA GLU A 315 9.88 -17.86 -2.97
C GLU A 315 8.41 -18.27 -2.77
N LEU A 316 7.71 -18.63 -3.84
CA LEU A 316 6.31 -19.05 -3.78
C LEU A 316 6.11 -20.29 -2.92
N GLN A 317 7.06 -21.23 -2.93
CA GLN A 317 6.98 -22.43 -2.11
C GLN A 317 7.04 -22.10 -0.62
N VAL A 318 7.96 -21.21 -0.22
CA VAL A 318 8.04 -20.72 1.17
C VAL A 318 6.77 -19.97 1.54
N ALA A 319 6.28 -19.09 0.66
CA ALA A 319 5.06 -18.32 0.88
C ALA A 319 3.85 -19.23 1.13
N LYS A 320 3.59 -20.18 0.24
CA LYS A 320 2.48 -21.14 0.37
C LYS A 320 2.56 -21.96 1.65
N THR A 321 3.77 -22.38 2.03
CA THR A 321 4.00 -23.17 3.27
C THR A 321 3.66 -22.35 4.53
N LYS A 322 3.94 -21.04 4.51
CA LYS A 322 3.75 -20.14 5.66
C LYS A 322 2.42 -19.37 5.62
N ALA A 323 1.70 -19.40 4.50
CA ALA A 323 0.46 -18.65 4.31
C ALA A 323 -0.58 -18.91 5.41
N PRO A 324 -0.86 -20.17 5.84
CA PRO A 324 -1.84 -20.41 6.92
C PRO A 324 -1.47 -19.72 8.23
N LEU A 325 -0.16 -19.66 8.54
CA LEU A 325 0.36 -19.00 9.73
C LEU A 325 0.23 -17.47 9.62
N VAL A 326 0.49 -16.90 8.44
CA VAL A 326 0.26 -15.48 8.17
C VAL A 326 -1.23 -15.14 8.32
N GLY A 327 -2.12 -15.92 7.70
CA GLY A 327 -3.57 -15.72 7.80
C GLY A 327 -4.06 -15.70 9.25
N ARG A 328 -3.67 -16.71 10.04
CA ARG A 328 -4.01 -16.79 11.47
C ARG A 328 -3.50 -15.60 12.29
N LEU A 329 -2.31 -15.08 11.97
CA LEU A 329 -1.79 -13.89 12.63
C LEU A 329 -2.65 -12.66 12.30
N ILE A 330 -2.96 -12.43 11.03
CA ILE A 330 -3.79 -11.29 10.61
C ILE A 330 -5.18 -11.37 11.24
N GLU A 331 -5.82 -12.53 11.21
CA GLU A 331 -7.11 -12.77 11.90
C GLU A 331 -7.01 -12.42 13.39
N ARG A 332 -5.97 -12.89 14.09
CA ARG A 332 -5.76 -12.61 15.51
C ARG A 332 -5.56 -11.12 15.79
N ILE A 333 -4.85 -10.40 14.92
CA ILE A 333 -4.69 -8.95 15.05
C ILE A 333 -6.05 -8.26 14.88
N ILE A 334 -6.82 -8.63 13.84
CA ILE A 334 -8.17 -8.08 13.58
C ILE A 334 -9.09 -8.31 14.79
N LEU A 335 -9.13 -9.51 15.35
CA LEU A 335 -9.87 -9.82 16.58
C LEU A 335 -9.48 -8.88 17.72
N ASN A 336 -8.18 -8.70 17.93
CA ASN A 336 -7.65 -7.88 19.01
C ASN A 336 -7.92 -6.36 18.83
N THR A 337 -8.13 -5.86 17.61
CA THR A 337 -8.50 -4.44 17.39
C THR A 337 -9.82 -4.05 18.08
N SER A 338 -10.72 -5.01 18.34
CA SER A 338 -12.00 -4.79 19.04
C SER A 338 -11.87 -4.54 20.53
N THR A 339 -10.84 -5.10 21.16
CA THR A 339 -10.74 -5.16 22.63
C THR A 339 -10.32 -3.83 23.27
N ASN A 340 -9.70 -2.93 22.50
CA ASN A 340 -9.19 -1.66 23.02
C ASN A 340 -10.16 -0.48 22.91
N VAL A 341 -11.26 -0.58 22.14
CA VAL A 341 -12.24 0.52 22.03
C VAL A 341 -13.01 0.74 23.34
N LYS A 342 -13.11 -0.27 24.20
CA LYS A 342 -13.80 -0.14 25.50
C LYS A 342 -12.92 0.37 26.65
N ARG A 343 -11.59 0.44 26.49
CA ARG A 343 -10.67 0.72 27.62
C ARG A 343 -10.21 2.18 27.74
N SER A 344 -10.45 3.05 26.76
CA SER A 344 -10.06 4.48 26.84
C SER A 344 -11.16 5.42 27.34
N LEU A 345 -12.38 4.93 27.58
CA LEU A 345 -13.54 5.74 28.01
C LEU A 345 -13.98 5.50 29.47
N SER A 346 -13.35 4.58 30.20
CA SER A 346 -13.74 4.25 31.59
C SER A 346 -12.65 4.56 32.64
N GLY A 347 -11.70 5.44 32.32
CA GLY A 347 -10.49 5.64 33.14
C GLY A 347 -10.15 7.08 33.47
N ARG A 348 -11.13 7.99 33.57
CA ARG A 348 -10.95 9.33 34.19
C ARG A 348 -12.24 9.83 34.83
N THR A 349 -12.58 9.28 35.98
CA THR A 349 -13.49 9.93 36.94
C THR A 349 -13.03 9.57 38.35
N SER A 350 -12.21 10.43 38.96
CA SER A 350 -12.31 10.88 40.36
C SER A 350 -11.00 11.50 40.83
N ALA A 351 -11.01 12.83 40.99
CA ALA A 351 -10.30 13.53 42.06
C ALA A 351 -10.86 14.95 42.08
N SER A 352 -11.97 15.11 42.78
CA SER A 352 -12.51 16.38 43.24
C SER A 352 -11.51 17.04 44.20
N GLY A 353 -10.99 18.21 43.83
CA GLY A 353 -10.29 19.12 44.73
C GLY A 353 -10.98 20.48 44.63
N ALA A 354 -11.56 20.92 45.74
CA ALA A 354 -12.36 22.13 45.87
C ALA A 354 -11.58 23.39 45.44
N CYS A 355 -12.23 24.26 44.67
CA CYS A 355 -11.70 25.54 44.25
C CYS A 355 -12.24 26.61 45.22
N GLU A 356 -11.41 27.03 46.18
CA GLU A 356 -11.64 28.27 46.92
C GLU A 356 -11.04 29.44 46.14
N LYS A 357 -11.89 30.42 45.83
CA LYS A 357 -11.48 31.70 45.27
C LYS A 357 -10.77 32.53 46.33
N LYS A 358 -9.55 32.99 46.03
CA LYS A 358 -9.02 34.26 46.55
C LYS A 358 -8.39 35.05 45.41
N GLU A 359 -8.83 36.29 45.28
CA GLU A 359 -8.30 37.31 44.40
C GLU A 359 -6.90 37.76 44.85
N GLY A 360 -6.05 38.15 43.89
CA GLY A 360 -4.86 38.95 44.17
C GLY A 360 -3.59 38.57 43.39
N VAL A 361 -3.40 39.22 42.23
CA VAL A 361 -2.15 39.81 41.71
C VAL A 361 -0.88 38.94 41.51
N GLU A 362 -0.32 39.12 40.31
CA GLU A 362 1.09 39.01 39.86
C GLU A 362 1.58 37.74 39.13
N ASP A 363 2.30 38.05 38.05
CA ASP A 363 2.84 37.18 37.00
C ASP A 363 3.72 36.05 37.53
N VAL A 364 3.52 34.84 36.99
CA VAL A 364 4.46 33.72 37.16
C VAL A 364 4.83 33.16 35.80
N VAL A 365 6.04 33.55 35.39
CA VAL A 365 6.92 32.81 34.47
C VAL A 365 7.22 31.46 35.10
N CYS A 366 6.82 30.36 34.46
CA CYS A 366 7.12 29.01 34.92
C CYS A 366 8.47 28.55 34.35
N SER A 367 9.53 28.71 35.14
CA SER A 367 10.79 27.99 35.01
C SER A 367 10.66 26.59 35.64
N SER A 368 10.89 25.53 34.88
CA SER A 368 11.05 24.18 35.43
C SER A 368 12.54 23.85 35.62
N SER A 369 12.97 23.86 36.87
CA SER A 369 14.20 23.21 37.31
C SER A 369 13.98 21.70 37.41
N HIS A 370 14.84 20.89 36.81
CA HIS A 370 15.45 19.67 37.37
C HIS A 370 16.65 19.27 36.47
N ALA A 371 17.85 19.73 36.85
CA ALA A 371 19.13 19.09 36.53
C ALA A 371 19.26 17.83 37.43
N THR A 372 20.02 16.76 37.20
CA THR A 372 21.30 16.50 36.52
C THR A 372 21.31 14.96 36.35
N THR A 373 21.86 14.32 35.31
CA THR A 373 23.29 13.99 35.20
C THR A 373 23.56 13.46 33.78
N VAL A 374 24.35 14.22 33.02
CA VAL A 374 25.03 13.77 31.79
C VAL A 374 26.51 13.79 32.12
N SER A 375 27.16 12.63 32.08
CA SER A 375 28.62 12.54 32.18
C SER A 375 29.21 12.54 30.77
N PHE A 376 30.05 13.54 30.51
CA PHE A 376 30.87 13.68 29.31
C PHE A 376 32.08 12.74 29.39
N TYR A 377 32.42 12.09 28.28
CA TYR A 377 33.76 11.58 28.01
C TYR A 377 34.25 12.22 26.71
N ASN A 378 35.15 13.19 26.84
CA ASN A 378 36.03 13.66 25.76
C ASN A 378 37.29 14.24 26.41
N ALA A 379 38.39 13.49 26.33
CA ALA A 379 39.74 14.01 26.49
C ALA A 379 40.73 12.99 25.91
N ALA A 380 41.32 13.30 24.75
CA ALA A 380 42.71 12.98 24.39
C ALA A 380 43.00 13.38 22.93
N ILE A 381 43.22 14.68 22.67
CA ILE A 381 44.06 15.15 21.56
C ILE A 381 44.81 16.38 22.05
N GLU A 382 46.08 16.20 22.45
CA GLU A 382 47.27 17.01 22.07
C GLU A 382 48.45 16.74 23.02
N GLY A 383 49.62 16.47 22.45
CA GLY A 383 50.89 16.63 23.15
C GLY A 383 51.94 15.54 22.96
N VAL A 384 52.45 15.34 21.74
CA VAL A 384 53.84 14.85 21.55
C VAL A 384 54.51 15.61 20.41
N LYS A 385 55.26 16.65 20.78
CA LYS A 385 56.49 17.06 20.11
C LYS A 385 57.58 17.08 21.18
N GLY A 386 58.58 16.24 20.98
CA GLY A 386 59.80 16.10 21.76
C GLY A 386 60.70 15.15 21.00
#